data_AF-A0A4Q9N4P1-F1
#
_entry.id   AF-A0A4Q9N4P1-F1
#
_cell.length_a   1.000
_cell.length_b   1.000
_cell.length_c   1.000
_cell.angle_alpha   90.00
_cell.angle_beta   90.00
_cell.angle_gamma   90.00
#
_symmetry.space_group_name_H-M   'P 1'
#
loop_
_entity.id
_entity.type
_entity.pdbx_description
1 polymer ?
#
loop_
_entity_poly.entity_id
_entity_poly.type
_entity_poly.pdbx_seq_one_letter_code
_entity_poly.pdbx_strand_id
1 'polypeptide(L)'
;MSIKLHPPVPFMEDLAAELLVDIFEFACVGDDGQTARSLSLISRRIREASRPFLFRAIFLHATPTKLQQLIHRMEVEHERCPEMRPRCRHLFLECPHMDPDELAEFPTIDDSPTSFHGEPSSSVLSYSTHQRMATFWEQWSRLVSSLLRATAPDLETFTFVSHSDFPGPIAFPCFFPALRELCVVSCGLSPSSSVTTTHPPVFPSLQRLHLVSLSEEFPSSFASLVQHTPKLTHLRVSNLARQLNLRALLNLYKDSNPDPALPNLQRVLIQPSSPPWPDGPCGSPYMLYLDFVTRLWCSAQLARVPVYLVPGNVKFREADHEIFVQKTREEWLDRIAGREGCWAVEEDWANRNVDGHAIPWHLLLMARERGA
;
A
#
# COMPACT_ATOMS: atom_id res chain seq x y z
N MET A 1 30.19 34.15 -51.61
CA MET A 1 29.76 34.01 -50.21
C MET A 1 29.15 32.62 -50.04
N SER A 2 29.91 31.66 -49.51
CA SER A 2 29.39 30.31 -49.23
C SER A 2 28.79 30.30 -47.84
N ILE A 3 27.47 30.11 -47.76
CA ILE A 3 26.75 29.91 -46.50
C ILE A 3 27.15 28.52 -45.99
N LYS A 4 27.95 28.48 -44.91
CA LYS A 4 28.18 27.22 -44.17
C LYS A 4 26.88 26.88 -43.46
N LEU A 5 26.10 25.96 -44.02
CA LEU A 5 25.00 25.31 -43.31
C LEU A 5 25.60 24.62 -42.08
N HIS A 6 25.14 25.02 -40.88
CA HIS A 6 25.40 24.25 -39.67
C HIS A 6 24.88 22.82 -39.88
N PRO A 7 25.60 21.78 -39.41
CA PRO A 7 25.06 20.43 -39.42
C PRO A 7 23.73 20.43 -38.65
N PRO A 8 22.71 19.70 -39.14
CA PRO A 8 21.43 19.62 -38.43
C PRO A 8 21.68 19.12 -37.01
N VAL A 9 21.04 19.78 -36.03
CA VAL A 9 21.06 19.31 -34.66
C VAL A 9 20.45 17.91 -34.68
N PRO A 10 21.15 16.86 -34.24
CA PRO A 10 20.60 15.51 -34.26
C PRO A 10 19.33 15.49 -33.41
N PHE A 11 18.23 15.06 -34.02
CA PHE A 11 16.98 14.89 -33.31
C PHE A 11 17.03 13.61 -32.50
N MET A 12 16.22 13.52 -31.43
CA MET A 12 16.09 12.30 -30.64
C MET A 12 15.71 11.07 -31.52
N GLU A 13 15.10 11.30 -32.68
CA GLU A 13 14.73 10.26 -33.65
C GLU A 13 15.93 9.63 -34.37
N ASP A 14 17.09 10.30 -34.36
CA ASP A 14 18.34 9.83 -34.97
C ASP A 14 19.14 8.88 -34.05
N LEU A 15 18.77 8.78 -32.77
CA LEU A 15 19.41 7.88 -31.80
C LEU A 15 19.06 6.41 -32.09
N ALA A 16 20.02 5.51 -31.86
CA ALA A 16 19.77 4.07 -31.88
C ALA A 16 18.67 3.67 -30.87
N ALA A 17 17.89 2.64 -31.19
CA ALA A 17 16.78 2.21 -30.35
C ALA A 17 17.22 1.84 -28.92
N GLU A 18 18.40 1.22 -28.78
CA GLU A 18 18.98 0.86 -27.48
C GLU A 18 19.20 2.10 -26.60
N LEU A 19 19.75 3.18 -27.17
CA LEU A 19 19.97 4.44 -26.43
C LEU A 19 18.65 5.09 -26.03
N LEU A 20 17.60 4.97 -26.84
CA LEU A 20 16.26 5.45 -26.47
C LEU A 20 15.71 4.66 -25.29
N VAL A 21 15.88 3.34 -25.27
CA VAL A 21 15.47 2.49 -24.15
C VAL A 21 16.21 2.88 -22.88
N ASP A 22 17.52 3.08 -22.92
CA ASP A 22 18.30 3.53 -21.76
C ASP A 22 17.82 4.90 -21.26
N ILE A 23 17.65 5.88 -22.15
CA ILE A 23 17.14 7.20 -21.80
C ILE A 23 15.76 7.10 -21.14
N PHE A 24 14.86 6.26 -21.69
CA PHE A 24 13.52 6.09 -21.13
C PHE A 24 13.52 5.34 -19.81
N GLU A 25 14.45 4.41 -19.60
CA GLU A 25 14.64 3.74 -18.32
C GLU A 25 14.95 4.74 -17.22
N PHE A 26 15.79 5.74 -17.49
CA PHE A 26 16.08 6.84 -16.57
C PHE A 26 14.95 7.87 -16.46
N ALA A 27 14.33 8.25 -17.59
CA ALA A 27 13.29 9.27 -17.62
C ALA A 27 12.00 8.82 -16.91
N CYS A 28 11.69 7.53 -16.95
CA CYS A 28 10.48 6.96 -16.33
C CYS A 28 10.74 6.49 -14.88
N VAL A 29 11.84 6.88 -14.25
CA VAL A 29 12.05 6.61 -12.82
C VAL A 29 11.25 7.61 -11.99
N GLY A 30 10.55 7.14 -10.97
CA GLY A 30 9.95 8.02 -9.97
C GLY A 30 8.58 8.60 -10.31
N ASP A 31 7.91 8.11 -11.36
CA ASP A 31 6.54 8.50 -11.71
C ASP A 31 5.59 7.30 -11.79
N ASP A 32 4.30 7.59 -11.98
CA ASP A 32 3.23 6.59 -12.11
C ASP A 32 2.99 6.14 -13.57
N GLY A 33 4.03 6.21 -14.39
CA GLY A 33 4.00 5.92 -15.82
C GLY A 33 3.60 7.13 -16.69
N GLN A 34 3.42 8.32 -16.11
CA GLN A 34 3.07 9.54 -16.86
C GLN A 34 4.10 9.87 -17.94
N THR A 35 5.41 9.77 -17.64
CA THR A 35 6.47 10.07 -18.62
C THR A 35 6.42 9.09 -19.79
N ALA A 36 6.28 7.79 -19.52
CA ALA A 36 6.17 6.79 -20.57
C ALA A 36 4.96 7.03 -21.51
N ARG A 37 3.82 7.46 -20.93
CA ARG A 37 2.61 7.82 -21.71
C ARG A 37 2.86 9.06 -22.56
N SER A 38 3.47 10.11 -22.02
CA SER A 38 3.83 11.31 -22.77
C SER A 38 4.78 11.00 -23.93
N LEU A 39 5.82 10.19 -23.69
CA LEU A 39 6.74 9.73 -24.72
C LEU A 39 5.99 8.99 -25.85
N SER A 40 5.02 8.15 -25.50
CA SER A 40 4.26 7.37 -26.48
C SER A 40 3.43 8.19 -27.49
N LEU A 41 3.24 9.49 -27.21
CA LEU A 41 2.49 10.41 -28.05
C LEU A 41 3.37 11.17 -29.05
N ILE A 42 4.69 11.14 -28.93
CA ILE A 42 5.60 11.99 -29.71
C ILE A 42 5.69 11.53 -31.18
N SER A 43 6.12 10.28 -31.41
CA SER A 43 6.24 9.71 -32.76
C SER A 43 6.10 8.19 -32.74
N ARG A 44 5.99 7.54 -33.91
CA ARG A 44 5.87 6.07 -34.00
C ARG A 44 7.08 5.35 -33.40
N ARG A 45 8.28 5.85 -33.68
CA ARG A 45 9.54 5.29 -33.15
C ARG A 45 9.61 5.42 -31.63
N ILE A 46 9.33 6.61 -31.10
CA ILE A 46 9.35 6.84 -29.65
C ILE A 46 8.26 6.02 -28.96
N ARG A 47 7.07 5.91 -29.57
CA ARG A 47 6.00 5.03 -29.08
C ARG A 47 6.46 3.58 -28.95
N GLU A 48 7.13 3.05 -29.96
CA GLU A 48 7.64 1.68 -29.92
C GLU A 48 8.72 1.50 -28.84
N ALA A 49 9.67 2.45 -28.75
CA ALA A 49 10.72 2.40 -27.74
C ALA A 49 10.22 2.63 -26.30
N SER A 50 9.14 3.41 -26.09
CA SER A 50 8.60 3.69 -24.75
C SER A 50 7.62 2.62 -24.25
N ARG A 51 7.13 1.73 -25.12
CA ARG A 51 6.19 0.65 -24.79
C ARG A 51 6.51 -0.12 -23.50
N PRO A 52 7.72 -0.68 -23.31
CA PRO A 52 8.01 -1.50 -22.13
C PRO A 52 7.87 -0.73 -20.81
N PHE A 53 7.95 0.60 -20.85
CA PHE A 53 7.82 1.46 -19.68
C PHE A 53 6.37 1.83 -19.34
N LEU A 54 5.41 1.62 -20.25
CA LEU A 54 3.99 1.96 -20.04
C LEU A 54 3.35 1.19 -18.89
N PHE A 55 3.88 0.00 -18.57
CA PHE A 55 3.35 -0.89 -17.53
C PHE A 55 4.25 -0.94 -16.30
N ARG A 56 5.39 -0.22 -16.29
CA ARG A 56 6.41 -0.33 -15.23
C ARG A 56 5.88 0.11 -13.88
N ALA A 57 5.19 1.23 -13.83
CA ALA A 57 4.55 1.77 -12.65
C ALA A 57 3.07 2.03 -12.96
N ILE A 58 2.18 1.49 -12.12
CA ILE A 58 0.73 1.56 -12.33
C ILE A 58 0.10 2.05 -11.03
N PHE A 59 -0.52 3.22 -11.10
CA PHE A 59 -1.53 3.66 -10.14
C PHE A 59 -2.92 3.39 -10.72
N LEU A 60 -3.77 2.69 -9.97
CA LEU A 60 -5.11 2.34 -10.41
C LEU A 60 -6.13 2.45 -9.27
N HIS A 61 -7.13 3.31 -9.47
CA HIS A 61 -8.41 3.18 -8.79
C HIS A 61 -9.15 1.96 -9.35
N ALA A 62 -9.16 0.87 -8.60
CA ALA A 62 -9.33 -0.50 -9.08
C ALA A 62 -10.79 -0.91 -9.26
N THR A 63 -11.58 -0.17 -10.03
CA THR A 63 -12.93 -0.64 -10.40
C THR A 63 -12.86 -1.92 -11.25
N PRO A 64 -13.89 -2.79 -11.24
CA PRO A 64 -13.90 -4.01 -12.06
C PRO A 64 -13.60 -3.73 -13.54
N THR A 65 -14.18 -2.67 -14.11
CA THR A 65 -13.95 -2.27 -15.51
C THR A 65 -12.50 -1.88 -15.76
N LYS A 66 -11.90 -1.07 -14.88
CA LYS A 66 -10.51 -0.63 -15.00
C LYS A 66 -9.53 -1.79 -14.84
N LEU A 67 -9.82 -2.72 -13.93
CA LEU A 67 -9.04 -3.96 -13.76
C LEU A 67 -9.11 -4.84 -15.01
N GLN A 68 -10.30 -5.09 -15.55
CA GLN A 68 -10.49 -5.86 -16.78
C GLN A 68 -9.74 -5.24 -17.97
N GLN A 69 -9.87 -3.92 -18.15
CA GLN A 69 -9.17 -3.20 -19.21
C GLN A 69 -7.66 -3.30 -19.06
N LEU A 70 -7.12 -3.16 -17.84
CA LEU A 70 -5.68 -3.28 -17.61
C LEU A 70 -5.18 -4.69 -17.91
N ILE A 71 -5.85 -5.72 -17.39
CA ILE A 71 -5.49 -7.14 -17.62
C ILE A 71 -5.49 -7.42 -19.12
N HIS A 72 -6.59 -7.08 -19.81
CA HIS A 72 -6.71 -7.28 -21.25
C HIS A 72 -5.61 -6.54 -22.03
N ARG A 73 -5.26 -5.31 -21.64
CA ARG A 73 -4.16 -4.57 -22.28
C ARG A 73 -2.81 -5.24 -22.05
N MET A 74 -2.53 -5.75 -20.86
CA MET A 74 -1.30 -6.49 -20.59
C MET A 74 -1.24 -7.79 -21.41
N GLU A 75 -2.35 -8.49 -21.57
CA GLU A 75 -2.45 -9.71 -22.39
C GLU A 75 -2.19 -9.41 -23.87
N VAL A 76 -2.89 -8.42 -24.45
CA VAL A 76 -2.71 -8.03 -25.86
C VAL A 76 -1.27 -7.58 -26.14
N GLU A 77 -0.64 -6.87 -25.21
CA GLU A 77 0.76 -6.47 -25.36
C GLU A 77 1.72 -7.65 -25.27
N HIS A 78 1.44 -8.61 -24.39
CA HIS A 78 2.22 -9.84 -24.29
C HIS A 78 2.11 -10.69 -25.57
N GLU A 79 0.91 -10.82 -26.14
CA GLU A 79 0.68 -11.54 -27.40
C GLU A 79 1.37 -10.86 -28.59
N ARG A 80 1.36 -9.52 -28.62
CA ARG A 80 1.98 -8.75 -29.70
C ARG A 80 3.49 -8.90 -29.73
N CYS A 81 4.15 -8.97 -28.57
CA CYS A 81 5.60 -9.10 -28.50
C CYS A 81 5.99 -10.02 -27.32
N PRO A 82 6.05 -11.35 -27.55
CA PRO A 82 6.37 -12.31 -26.50
C PRO A 82 7.73 -12.07 -25.85
N GLU A 83 8.69 -11.54 -26.62
CA GLU A 83 10.03 -11.19 -26.14
C GLU A 83 10.05 -9.95 -25.22
N MET A 84 9.06 -9.07 -25.36
CA MET A 84 8.91 -7.85 -24.57
C MET A 84 7.64 -7.90 -23.70
N ARG A 85 7.57 -8.89 -22.81
CA ARG A 85 6.47 -9.01 -21.84
C ARG A 85 6.30 -7.70 -21.04
N PRO A 86 5.06 -7.19 -20.88
CA PRO A 86 4.78 -6.07 -19.98
C PRO A 86 5.21 -6.41 -18.55
N ARG A 87 6.12 -5.61 -17.99
CA ARG A 87 6.62 -5.80 -16.62
C ARG A 87 6.10 -4.71 -15.72
N CYS A 88 5.29 -5.08 -14.74
CA CYS A 88 4.88 -4.17 -13.68
C CYS A 88 5.80 -4.34 -12.48
N ARG A 89 6.65 -3.34 -12.22
CA ARG A 89 7.55 -3.30 -11.07
C ARG A 89 6.92 -2.59 -9.87
N HIS A 90 6.05 -1.61 -10.13
CA HIS A 90 5.43 -0.80 -9.09
C HIS A 90 3.93 -0.77 -9.28
N LEU A 91 3.18 -1.30 -8.31
CA LEU A 91 1.72 -1.33 -8.36
C LEU A 91 1.15 -0.59 -7.14
N PHE A 92 0.28 0.36 -7.41
CA PHE A 92 -0.57 1.01 -6.42
C PHE A 92 -2.02 0.73 -6.79
N LEU A 93 -2.73 0.02 -5.92
CA LEU A 93 -4.15 -0.27 -6.06
C LEU A 93 -4.93 0.43 -4.95
N GLU A 94 -5.84 1.30 -5.36
CA GLU A 94 -6.88 1.84 -4.50
C GLU A 94 -8.15 1.03 -4.75
N CYS A 95 -8.69 0.43 -3.70
CA CYS A 95 -9.96 -0.27 -3.72
C CYS A 95 -11.08 0.71 -4.10
N PRO A 96 -12.09 0.31 -4.89
CA PRO A 96 -13.27 1.15 -5.08
C PRO A 96 -14.04 1.29 -3.76
N HIS A 97 -14.64 2.46 -3.55
CA HIS A 97 -15.68 2.64 -2.54
C HIS A 97 -16.98 2.03 -3.05
N MET A 98 -17.71 1.29 -2.21
CA MET A 98 -19.06 0.86 -2.54
C MET A 98 -20.07 1.83 -1.98
N ASP A 99 -20.64 2.68 -2.84
CA ASP A 99 -21.83 3.45 -2.47
C ASP A 99 -23.08 2.54 -2.53
N PRO A 100 -23.83 2.38 -1.43
CA PRO A 100 -25.09 1.65 -1.43
C PRO A 100 -26.11 2.14 -2.47
N ASP A 101 -26.07 3.41 -2.86
CA ASP A 101 -26.99 3.97 -3.86
C ASP A 101 -26.56 3.60 -5.29
N GLU A 102 -25.25 3.47 -5.57
CA GLU A 102 -24.73 2.99 -6.86
C GLU A 102 -25.00 1.48 -7.08
N LEU A 103 -25.18 0.71 -6.00
CA LEU A 103 -25.55 -0.71 -6.06
C LEU A 103 -26.95 -0.95 -6.66
N ALA A 104 -27.79 0.08 -6.73
CA ALA A 104 -29.11 0.00 -7.36
C ALA A 104 -29.03 -0.17 -8.89
N GLU A 105 -27.95 0.29 -9.53
CA GLU A 105 -27.78 0.30 -10.98
C GLU A 105 -27.17 -0.99 -11.57
N PHE A 106 -26.65 -1.90 -10.73
CA PHE A 106 -26.14 -3.19 -11.20
C PHE A 106 -27.30 -4.11 -11.58
N PRO A 107 -27.45 -4.48 -12.87
CA PRO A 107 -28.51 -5.38 -13.30
C PRO A 107 -28.27 -6.78 -12.74
N THR A 108 -29.30 -7.40 -12.16
CA THR A 108 -29.22 -8.84 -11.88
C THR A 108 -29.58 -9.64 -13.14
N ILE A 109 -29.10 -10.89 -13.20
CA ILE A 109 -29.47 -11.84 -14.26
C ILE A 109 -30.94 -12.28 -14.12
N ASP A 110 -31.60 -11.98 -13.00
CA ASP A 110 -32.91 -12.52 -12.61
C ASP A 110 -33.97 -11.46 -12.31
N ASP A 111 -33.81 -10.22 -12.80
CA ASP A 111 -34.86 -9.19 -12.74
C ASP A 111 -35.96 -9.51 -13.76
N SER A 112 -36.68 -10.61 -13.50
CA SER A 112 -37.99 -10.87 -14.09
C SER A 112 -38.98 -9.88 -13.48
N PRO A 113 -39.75 -9.12 -14.29
CA PRO A 113 -40.68 -8.13 -13.78
C PRO A 113 -41.94 -8.82 -13.27
N THR A 114 -41.90 -9.44 -12.09
CA THR A 114 -43.10 -9.82 -11.37
C THR A 114 -43.58 -8.61 -10.57
N SER A 115 -44.48 -7.87 -11.21
CA SER A 115 -45.22 -6.75 -10.64
C SER A 115 -46.00 -7.18 -9.38
N PHE A 116 -45.41 -7.00 -8.21
CA PHE A 116 -46.15 -6.87 -6.96
C PHE A 116 -46.03 -5.42 -6.49
N HIS A 117 -47.13 -4.68 -6.62
CA HIS A 117 -47.34 -3.38 -5.97
C HIS A 117 -47.48 -3.60 -4.46
N GLY A 118 -46.35 -3.72 -3.77
CA GLY A 118 -46.26 -3.65 -2.32
C GLY A 118 -44.90 -3.08 -1.99
N GLU A 119 -44.84 -2.07 -1.12
CA GLU A 119 -43.55 -1.53 -0.69
C GLU A 119 -42.69 -2.69 -0.13
N PRO A 120 -41.50 -2.93 -0.70
CA PRO A 120 -40.67 -4.03 -0.26
C PRO A 120 -40.31 -3.81 1.22
N SER A 121 -40.55 -4.84 2.03
CA SER A 121 -40.17 -4.82 3.44
C SER A 121 -38.67 -4.54 3.59
N SER A 122 -38.29 -3.74 4.59
CA SER A 122 -36.90 -3.36 4.88
C SER A 122 -35.92 -4.55 4.96
N SER A 123 -36.38 -5.73 5.38
CA SER A 123 -35.58 -6.96 5.43
C SER A 123 -35.25 -7.55 4.05
N VAL A 124 -36.13 -7.40 3.06
CA VAL A 124 -35.92 -7.91 1.69
C VAL A 124 -34.93 -7.02 0.93
N LEU A 125 -35.00 -5.69 1.12
CA LEU A 125 -34.04 -4.73 0.58
C LEU A 125 -32.63 -4.93 1.18
N SER A 126 -32.54 -5.26 2.47
CA SER A 126 -31.27 -5.55 3.13
C SER A 126 -30.61 -6.83 2.59
N TYR A 127 -31.38 -7.92 2.41
CA TYR A 127 -30.85 -9.18 1.90
C TYR A 127 -30.33 -9.07 0.45
N SER A 128 -31.08 -8.43 -0.45
CA SER A 128 -30.65 -8.23 -1.84
C SER A 128 -29.41 -7.35 -1.94
N THR A 129 -29.30 -6.31 -1.09
CA THR A 129 -28.11 -5.45 -1.01
C THR A 129 -26.88 -6.23 -0.56
N HIS A 130 -26.98 -7.03 0.50
CA HIS A 130 -25.87 -7.89 0.95
C HIS A 130 -25.42 -8.89 -0.12
N GLN A 131 -26.37 -9.49 -0.85
CA GLN A 131 -26.04 -10.42 -1.94
C GLN A 131 -25.33 -9.70 -3.10
N ARG A 132 -25.76 -8.49 -3.48
CA ARG A 132 -25.11 -7.66 -4.51
C ARG A 132 -23.69 -7.25 -4.11
N MET A 133 -23.49 -6.88 -2.85
CA MET A 133 -22.15 -6.58 -2.31
C MET A 133 -21.24 -7.80 -2.38
N ALA A 134 -21.75 -8.98 -1.98
CA ALA A 134 -20.98 -10.21 -2.00
C ALA A 134 -20.53 -10.60 -3.43
N THR A 135 -21.44 -10.53 -4.41
CA THR A 135 -21.11 -10.84 -5.81
C THR A 135 -20.13 -9.85 -6.41
N PHE A 136 -20.28 -8.55 -6.11
CA PHE A 136 -19.32 -7.52 -6.51
C PHE A 136 -17.92 -7.84 -5.98
N TRP A 137 -17.79 -8.07 -4.67
CA TRP A 137 -16.49 -8.33 -4.05
C TRP A 137 -15.86 -9.64 -4.50
N GLU A 138 -16.66 -10.66 -4.79
CA GLU A 138 -16.17 -11.90 -5.37
C GLU A 138 -15.61 -11.68 -6.79
N GLN A 139 -16.33 -10.93 -7.64
CA GLN A 139 -15.85 -10.59 -8.97
C GLN A 139 -14.59 -9.74 -8.91
N TRP A 140 -14.58 -8.71 -8.06
CA TRP A 140 -13.44 -7.84 -7.85
C TRP A 140 -12.21 -8.63 -7.38
N SER A 141 -12.39 -9.51 -6.39
CA SER A 141 -11.31 -10.35 -5.83
C SER A 141 -10.71 -11.29 -6.88
N ARG A 142 -11.53 -11.83 -7.79
CA ARG A 142 -11.05 -12.63 -8.93
C ARG A 142 -10.19 -11.80 -9.88
N LEU A 143 -10.61 -10.58 -10.21
CA LEU A 143 -9.86 -9.69 -11.09
C LEU A 143 -8.54 -9.25 -10.48
N VAL A 144 -8.55 -8.85 -9.21
CA VAL A 144 -7.31 -8.51 -8.48
C VAL A 144 -6.38 -9.70 -8.39
N SER A 145 -6.89 -10.91 -8.13
CA SER A 145 -6.08 -12.12 -8.14
C SER A 145 -5.42 -12.37 -9.50
N SER A 146 -6.15 -12.18 -10.60
CA SER A 146 -5.60 -12.30 -11.96
C SER A 146 -4.51 -11.25 -12.23
N LEU A 147 -4.74 -9.98 -11.86
CA LEU A 147 -3.74 -8.92 -12.00
C LEU A 147 -2.48 -9.21 -11.18
N LEU A 148 -2.66 -9.64 -9.92
CA LEU A 148 -1.55 -10.00 -9.04
C LEU A 148 -0.74 -11.17 -9.61
N ARG A 149 -1.38 -12.21 -10.16
CA ARG A 149 -0.65 -13.30 -10.85
C ARG A 149 0.13 -12.82 -12.07
N ALA A 150 -0.48 -11.93 -12.87
CA ALA A 150 0.15 -11.40 -14.08
C ALA A 150 1.40 -10.56 -13.77
N THR A 151 1.39 -9.85 -12.64
CA THR A 151 2.45 -8.92 -12.21
C THR A 151 3.49 -9.53 -11.26
N ALA A 152 3.13 -10.61 -10.55
CA ALA A 152 3.93 -11.20 -9.48
C ALA A 152 5.42 -11.47 -9.80
N PRO A 153 5.81 -11.95 -11.00
CA PRO A 153 7.21 -12.27 -11.28
C PRO A 153 8.15 -11.06 -11.19
N ASP A 154 7.66 -9.87 -11.56
CA ASP A 154 8.45 -8.66 -11.71
C ASP A 154 8.11 -7.58 -10.66
N LEU A 155 7.07 -7.80 -9.86
CA LEU A 155 6.57 -6.79 -8.92
C LEU A 155 7.56 -6.56 -7.77
N GLU A 156 8.12 -5.36 -7.68
CA GLU A 156 9.12 -4.95 -6.68
C GLU A 156 8.49 -4.19 -5.52
N THR A 157 7.49 -3.35 -5.79
CA THR A 157 6.75 -2.58 -4.77
C THR A 157 5.25 -2.72 -4.98
N PHE A 158 4.52 -3.02 -3.92
CA PHE A 158 3.05 -3.08 -3.95
C PHE A 158 2.46 -2.24 -2.82
N THR A 159 1.56 -1.32 -3.18
CA THR A 159 0.76 -0.55 -2.24
C THR A 159 -0.71 -0.86 -2.48
N PHE A 160 -1.42 -1.28 -1.43
CA PHE A 160 -2.87 -1.49 -1.47
C PHE A 160 -3.56 -0.59 -0.46
N VAL A 161 -4.55 0.18 -0.92
CA VAL A 161 -5.38 1.04 -0.08
C VAL A 161 -6.82 0.60 -0.15
N SER A 162 -7.38 0.18 0.99
CA SER A 162 -8.79 -0.18 1.07
C SER A 162 -9.64 0.93 1.72
N HIS A 163 -10.94 0.88 1.46
CA HIS A 163 -11.94 1.60 2.24
C HIS A 163 -12.40 0.75 3.43
N SER A 164 -13.18 1.35 4.34
CA SER A 164 -13.70 0.67 5.55
C SER A 164 -14.74 -0.42 5.26
N ASP A 165 -15.38 -0.37 4.11
CA ASP A 165 -16.36 -1.33 3.59
C ASP A 165 -15.71 -2.54 2.89
N PHE A 166 -14.37 -2.55 2.75
CA PHE A 166 -13.66 -3.66 2.14
C PHE A 166 -13.78 -4.95 2.97
N PRO A 167 -14.20 -6.09 2.38
CA PRO A 167 -14.42 -7.31 3.12
C PRO A 167 -13.09 -8.01 3.44
N GLY A 168 -12.61 -7.81 4.66
CA GLY A 168 -11.53 -8.59 5.25
C GLY A 168 -10.14 -8.32 4.64
N PRO A 169 -9.21 -9.29 4.74
CA PRO A 169 -7.83 -9.09 4.32
C PRO A 169 -7.61 -9.28 2.81
N ILE A 170 -6.66 -8.55 2.22
CA ILE A 170 -6.23 -8.78 0.83
C ILE A 170 -5.52 -10.14 0.70
N ALA A 171 -5.93 -10.91 -0.31
CA ALA A 171 -5.39 -12.23 -0.61
C ALA A 171 -4.25 -12.18 -1.64
N PHE A 172 -3.23 -13.01 -1.44
CA PHE A 172 -2.09 -13.15 -2.34
C PHE A 172 -2.11 -14.52 -3.04
N PRO A 173 -2.42 -14.59 -4.34
CA PRO A 173 -2.74 -15.85 -5.01
C PRO A 173 -1.52 -16.67 -5.48
N CYS A 174 -0.30 -16.15 -5.33
CA CYS A 174 0.93 -16.75 -5.85
C CYS A 174 2.17 -16.17 -5.14
N PHE A 175 3.37 -16.62 -5.53
CA PHE A 175 4.65 -16.13 -4.99
C PHE A 175 5.07 -14.82 -5.67
N PHE A 176 5.66 -13.92 -4.89
CA PHE A 176 6.17 -12.64 -5.35
C PHE A 176 7.69 -12.58 -5.17
N PRO A 177 8.46 -13.19 -6.10
CA PRO A 177 9.90 -13.38 -5.94
C PRO A 177 10.69 -12.07 -5.93
N ALA A 178 10.20 -11.04 -6.62
CA ALA A 178 10.86 -9.74 -6.74
C ALA A 178 10.39 -8.71 -5.70
N LEU A 179 9.31 -8.99 -4.95
CA LEU A 179 8.68 -7.99 -4.08
C LEU A 179 9.58 -7.67 -2.90
N ARG A 180 10.06 -6.43 -2.85
CA ARG A 180 10.95 -5.89 -1.81
C ARG A 180 10.19 -5.03 -0.82
N GLU A 181 9.11 -4.41 -1.27
CA GLU A 181 8.32 -3.50 -0.44
C GLU A 181 6.82 -3.73 -0.58
N LEU A 182 6.14 -3.85 0.55
CA LEU A 182 4.69 -4.03 0.65
C LEU A 182 4.12 -2.99 1.62
N CYS A 183 3.13 -2.22 1.15
CA CYS A 183 2.35 -1.31 1.97
C CYS A 183 0.87 -1.69 1.88
N VAL A 184 0.22 -1.90 3.02
CA VAL A 184 -1.21 -2.19 3.08
C VAL A 184 -1.89 -1.25 4.06
N VAL A 185 -2.94 -0.61 3.58
CA VAL A 185 -3.69 0.43 4.26
C VAL A 185 -5.13 0.00 4.45
N SER A 186 -5.63 0.11 5.68
CA SER A 186 -7.02 -0.11 6.08
C SER A 186 -7.53 -1.55 6.04
N CYS A 187 -6.75 -2.52 5.56
CA CYS A 187 -7.11 -3.93 5.62
C CYS A 187 -5.98 -4.81 6.17
N GLY A 188 -6.36 -6.01 6.61
CA GLY A 188 -5.41 -7.06 6.96
C GLY A 188 -4.73 -7.68 5.73
N LEU A 189 -3.73 -8.52 6.00
CA LEU A 189 -3.04 -9.32 4.99
C LEU A 189 -3.37 -10.80 5.20
N SER A 190 -3.78 -11.49 4.15
CA SER A 190 -3.94 -12.95 4.16
C SER A 190 -3.03 -13.56 3.09
N PRO A 191 -1.79 -13.94 3.45
CA PRO A 191 -1.01 -14.79 2.57
C PRO A 191 -1.80 -16.07 2.36
N SER A 192 -2.16 -16.39 1.11
CA SER A 192 -3.02 -17.54 0.82
C SER A 192 -2.39 -18.81 1.40
N SER A 193 -3.11 -19.42 2.34
CA SER A 193 -2.74 -20.67 3.00
C SER A 193 -3.58 -21.81 2.42
N SER A 194 -3.09 -22.40 1.34
CA SER A 194 -3.41 -23.80 1.07
C SER A 194 -2.24 -24.65 1.55
N VAL A 195 -2.40 -25.15 2.78
CA VAL A 195 -1.91 -26.47 3.25
C VAL A 195 -0.40 -26.62 3.53
N THR A 196 -0.06 -26.95 4.79
CA THR A 196 1.20 -27.54 5.29
C THR A 196 2.47 -26.67 5.31
N THR A 197 3.28 -26.91 6.34
CA THR A 197 4.55 -26.24 6.72
C THR A 197 5.69 -26.39 5.69
N THR A 198 5.39 -26.92 4.49
CA THR A 198 6.36 -27.29 3.45
C THR A 198 6.38 -26.33 2.26
N HIS A 199 5.53 -25.31 2.20
CA HIS A 199 5.49 -24.39 1.06
C HIS A 199 6.49 -23.22 1.17
N PRO A 200 7.04 -22.78 0.02
CA PRO A 200 7.96 -21.65 0.01
C PRO A 200 7.29 -20.36 0.49
N PRO A 201 8.06 -19.40 1.03
CA PRO A 201 7.54 -18.11 1.47
C PRO A 201 6.87 -17.36 0.30
N VAL A 202 5.71 -16.73 0.55
CA VAL A 202 4.97 -15.94 -0.45
C VAL A 202 5.79 -14.72 -0.88
N PHE A 203 6.55 -14.13 0.04
CA PHE A 203 7.37 -12.95 -0.20
C PHE A 203 8.85 -13.21 0.16
N PRO A 204 9.55 -14.07 -0.62
CA PRO A 204 10.93 -14.50 -0.30
C PRO A 204 11.95 -13.36 -0.28
N SER A 205 11.65 -12.25 -0.95
CA SER A 205 12.54 -11.09 -1.11
C SER A 205 12.07 -9.84 -0.35
N LEU A 206 10.98 -9.93 0.42
CA LEU A 206 10.41 -8.76 1.09
C LEU A 206 11.36 -8.24 2.16
N GLN A 207 11.70 -6.96 2.06
CA GLN A 207 12.60 -6.27 2.98
C GLN A 207 11.86 -5.23 3.81
N ARG A 208 10.84 -4.59 3.25
CA ARG A 208 10.11 -3.48 3.86
C ARG A 208 8.61 -3.77 3.90
N LEU A 209 8.02 -3.74 5.09
CA LEU A 209 6.58 -3.93 5.29
C LEU A 209 5.98 -2.77 6.05
N HIS A 210 5.01 -2.08 5.43
CA HIS A 210 4.26 -0.99 6.04
C HIS A 210 2.79 -1.40 6.22
N LEU A 211 2.33 -1.44 7.46
CA LEU A 211 0.94 -1.67 7.81
C LEU A 211 0.33 -0.36 8.32
N VAL A 212 -0.72 0.11 7.68
CA VAL A 212 -1.51 1.24 8.20
C VAL A 212 -2.84 0.70 8.70
N SER A 213 -3.07 0.84 10.00
CA SER A 213 -4.32 0.44 10.62
C SER A 213 -5.29 1.62 10.65
N LEU A 214 -6.35 1.56 9.87
CA LEU A 214 -7.50 2.48 9.99
C LEU A 214 -8.73 1.79 10.62
N SER A 215 -8.71 0.46 10.79
CA SER A 215 -9.77 -0.34 11.41
C SER A 215 -9.26 -1.14 12.63
N GLU A 216 -10.17 -1.63 13.47
CA GLU A 216 -9.85 -2.46 14.66
C GLU A 216 -9.27 -3.85 14.30
N GLU A 217 -9.36 -4.25 13.03
CA GLU A 217 -8.91 -5.54 12.52
C GLU A 217 -7.43 -5.51 12.16
N PHE A 218 -6.56 -5.48 13.17
CA PHE A 218 -5.15 -5.80 12.97
C PHE A 218 -4.98 -7.28 12.60
N PRO A 219 -3.97 -7.68 11.80
CA PRO A 219 -3.72 -9.09 11.53
C PRO A 219 -3.70 -9.89 12.83
N SER A 220 -4.60 -10.87 12.91
CA SER A 220 -4.84 -11.68 14.11
C SER A 220 -3.61 -12.50 14.51
N SER A 221 -2.63 -12.69 13.61
CA SER A 221 -1.35 -13.30 13.92
C SER A 221 -0.21 -12.84 13.00
N PHE A 222 0.76 -12.14 13.56
CA PHE A 222 2.05 -11.88 12.90
C PHE A 222 2.87 -13.15 12.64
N ALA A 223 2.54 -14.28 13.28
CA ALA A 223 3.29 -15.52 13.11
C ALA A 223 3.19 -16.06 11.67
N SER A 224 2.04 -15.90 11.01
CA SER A 224 1.89 -16.27 9.59
C SER A 224 2.72 -15.36 8.69
N LEU A 225 2.74 -14.05 8.97
CA LEU A 225 3.54 -13.10 8.22
C LEU A 225 5.04 -13.42 8.28
N VAL A 226 5.54 -13.76 9.47
CA VAL A 226 6.94 -14.13 9.70
C VAL A 226 7.38 -15.26 8.77
N GLN A 227 6.57 -16.32 8.66
CA GLN A 227 6.86 -17.47 7.81
C GLN A 227 7.02 -17.09 6.33
N HIS A 228 6.31 -16.08 5.87
CA HIS A 228 6.31 -15.66 4.46
C HIS A 228 7.28 -14.52 4.15
N THR A 229 8.01 -13.99 5.14
CA THR A 229 8.85 -12.79 5.00
C THR A 229 10.26 -12.98 5.60
N PRO A 230 11.02 -14.01 5.18
CA PRO A 230 12.28 -14.39 5.83
C PRO A 230 13.37 -13.31 5.76
N LYS A 231 13.31 -12.40 4.79
CA LYS A 231 14.29 -11.32 4.57
C LYS A 231 13.82 -9.96 5.07
N LEU A 232 12.75 -9.91 5.88
CA LEU A 232 12.21 -8.66 6.38
C LEU A 232 13.22 -7.93 7.26
N THR A 233 13.56 -6.69 6.88
CA THR A 233 14.53 -5.83 7.58
C THR A 233 13.88 -4.61 8.22
N HIS A 234 12.80 -4.08 7.63
CA HIS A 234 12.12 -2.89 8.12
C HIS A 234 10.62 -3.16 8.28
N LEU A 235 10.11 -2.89 9.48
CA LEU A 235 8.68 -2.95 9.80
C LEU A 235 8.19 -1.55 10.16
N ARG A 236 7.15 -1.07 9.48
CA ARG A 236 6.46 0.17 9.83
C ARG A 236 5.01 -0.13 10.16
N VAL A 237 4.54 0.37 11.29
CA VAL A 237 3.11 0.36 11.64
C VAL A 237 2.67 1.79 11.83
N SER A 238 1.69 2.24 11.05
CA SER A 238 1.15 3.60 11.13
C SER A 238 -0.31 3.65 11.53
N ASN A 239 -0.66 4.78 12.15
CA ASN A 239 -1.97 5.02 12.75
C ASN A 239 -2.37 3.92 13.77
N LEU A 240 -1.40 3.44 14.55
CA LEU A 240 -1.62 2.38 15.52
C LEU A 240 -2.55 2.88 16.65
N ALA A 241 -3.77 2.36 16.69
CA ALA A 241 -4.73 2.60 17.76
C ALA A 241 -4.44 1.74 19.02
N ARG A 242 -4.91 2.22 20.17
CA ARG A 242 -4.66 1.67 21.51
C ARG A 242 -5.05 0.18 21.70
N GLN A 243 -6.00 -0.34 20.94
CA GLN A 243 -6.62 -1.66 21.13
C GLN A 243 -5.91 -2.79 20.36
N LEU A 244 -5.07 -2.47 19.38
CA LEU A 244 -4.59 -3.44 18.40
C LEU A 244 -3.43 -4.26 18.98
N ASN A 245 -3.66 -5.55 19.29
CA ASN A 245 -2.68 -6.64 19.48
C ASN A 245 -1.24 -6.20 19.86
N LEU A 246 -1.11 -5.27 20.81
CA LEU A 246 0.14 -4.56 21.04
C LEU A 246 1.21 -5.56 21.46
N ARG A 247 0.83 -6.51 22.32
CA ARG A 247 1.67 -7.63 22.72
C ARG A 247 2.25 -8.41 21.54
N ALA A 248 1.45 -8.70 20.51
CA ALA A 248 1.93 -9.43 19.34
C ALA A 248 2.95 -8.61 18.54
N LEU A 249 2.70 -7.31 18.35
CA LEU A 249 3.65 -6.38 17.72
C LEU A 249 4.96 -6.28 18.52
N LEU A 250 4.87 -6.06 19.84
CA LEU A 250 6.03 -5.94 20.73
C LEU A 250 6.91 -7.21 20.68
N ASN A 251 6.30 -8.39 20.60
CA ASN A 251 7.02 -9.66 20.58
C ASN A 251 7.87 -9.86 19.31
N LEU A 252 7.67 -9.10 18.23
CA LEU A 252 8.47 -9.21 17.01
C LEU A 252 9.89 -8.66 17.15
N TYR A 253 10.05 -7.68 18.04
CA TYR A 253 11.30 -6.93 18.18
C TYR A 253 11.89 -6.98 19.59
N LYS A 254 11.20 -7.54 20.58
CA LYS A 254 11.75 -7.78 21.92
C LYS A 254 12.95 -8.73 21.89
N ASP A 255 13.92 -8.47 22.76
CA ASP A 255 15.17 -9.24 22.89
C ASP A 255 15.04 -10.58 23.63
N SER A 256 13.85 -10.87 24.18
CA SER A 256 13.64 -12.00 25.12
C SER A 256 13.63 -13.39 24.48
N ASN A 257 13.95 -13.55 23.18
CA ASN A 257 13.77 -14.81 22.46
C ASN A 257 15.09 -15.27 21.79
N PRO A 258 15.65 -16.44 22.17
CA PRO A 258 16.88 -16.96 21.55
C PRO A 258 16.74 -17.22 20.06
N ASP A 259 15.51 -17.50 19.58
CA ASP A 259 15.18 -17.62 18.17
C ASP A 259 14.23 -16.47 17.77
N PRO A 260 14.77 -15.31 17.35
CA PRO A 260 13.94 -14.16 17.02
C PRO A 260 13.03 -14.47 15.84
N ALA A 261 11.74 -14.13 15.97
CA ALA A 261 10.75 -14.36 14.92
C ALA A 261 11.16 -13.71 13.57
N LEU A 262 11.82 -12.54 13.61
CA LEU A 262 12.31 -11.85 12.42
C LEU A 262 13.83 -11.71 12.48
N PRO A 263 14.62 -12.75 12.18
CA PRO A 263 16.06 -12.73 12.44
C PRO A 263 16.80 -11.59 11.76
N ASN A 264 16.34 -11.16 10.58
CA ASN A 264 16.94 -10.09 9.78
C ASN A 264 16.40 -8.68 10.06
N LEU A 265 15.49 -8.53 11.04
CA LEU A 265 14.93 -7.22 11.37
C LEU A 265 16.07 -6.27 11.78
N GLN A 266 16.06 -5.07 11.22
CA GLN A 266 17.04 -4.01 11.46
C GLN A 266 16.38 -2.77 12.07
N ARG A 267 15.11 -2.51 11.75
CA ARG A 267 14.43 -1.28 12.16
C ARG A 267 12.93 -1.47 12.32
N VAL A 268 12.35 -0.83 13.35
CA VAL A 268 10.90 -0.73 13.52
C VAL A 268 10.49 0.73 13.62
N LEU A 269 9.49 1.15 12.86
CA LEU A 269 8.86 2.46 12.95
C LEU A 269 7.42 2.26 13.43
N ILE A 270 7.05 2.92 14.53
CA ILE A 270 5.68 2.90 15.04
C ILE A 270 5.18 4.33 15.06
N GLN A 271 4.10 4.58 14.34
CA GLN A 271 3.38 5.84 14.38
C GLN A 271 2.03 5.59 15.07
N PRO A 272 1.89 6.00 16.35
CA PRO A 272 0.61 5.98 17.05
C PRO A 272 -0.46 6.75 16.28
N SER A 273 -1.73 6.40 16.49
CA SER A 273 -2.83 7.29 16.10
C SER A 273 -2.66 8.66 16.74
N SER A 274 -3.23 9.69 16.12
CA SER A 274 -3.23 11.04 16.71
C SER A 274 -3.81 11.01 18.13
N PRO A 275 -3.32 11.87 19.06
CA PRO A 275 -3.89 11.94 20.41
C PRO A 275 -5.41 12.22 20.33
N PRO A 276 -6.21 12.00 21.37
CA PRO A 276 -7.56 12.58 21.45
C PRO A 276 -7.50 14.09 21.78
N TRP A 277 -8.61 14.81 21.60
CA TRP A 277 -8.70 16.21 22.02
C TRP A 277 -8.56 16.33 23.56
N PRO A 278 -7.72 17.26 24.07
CA PRO A 278 -7.53 17.43 25.51
C PRO A 278 -8.77 17.98 26.23
N ASP A 279 -9.68 18.65 25.52
CA ASP A 279 -10.87 19.33 26.07
C ASP A 279 -12.10 18.42 26.24
N GLY A 280 -11.93 17.10 26.18
CA GLY A 280 -13.02 16.15 26.43
C GLY A 280 -13.55 16.28 27.86
N PRO A 281 -14.86 16.05 28.10
CA PRO A 281 -15.55 16.31 29.38
C PRO A 281 -14.98 15.53 30.57
N CYS A 282 -14.15 14.52 30.29
CA CYS A 282 -13.40 13.76 31.27
C CYS A 282 -12.02 13.53 30.64
N GLY A 283 -10.90 13.95 31.24
CA GLY A 283 -9.54 13.74 30.68
C GLY A 283 -9.11 12.27 30.52
N SER A 284 -10.01 11.31 30.69
CA SER A 284 -9.76 9.88 30.59
C SER A 284 -9.27 9.42 29.22
N PRO A 285 -9.76 9.88 28.04
CA PRO A 285 -9.22 9.46 26.76
C PRO A 285 -7.76 9.88 26.59
N TYR A 286 -7.41 11.08 27.04
CA TYR A 286 -6.05 11.59 26.97
C TYR A 286 -5.11 10.82 27.90
N MET A 287 -5.52 10.54 29.14
CA MET A 287 -4.74 9.69 30.06
C MET A 287 -4.51 8.27 29.51
N LEU A 288 -5.52 7.69 28.85
CA LEU A 288 -5.39 6.39 28.20
C LEU A 288 -4.45 6.42 26.99
N TYR A 289 -4.44 7.53 26.24
CA TYR A 289 -3.46 7.76 25.19
C TYR A 289 -2.04 7.87 25.74
N LEU A 290 -1.84 8.63 26.83
CA LEU A 290 -0.56 8.77 27.51
C LEU A 290 -0.03 7.42 28.00
N ASP A 291 -0.86 6.60 28.65
CA ASP A 291 -0.48 5.22 29.05
C ASP A 291 -0.07 4.38 27.83
N PHE A 292 -0.83 4.46 26.74
CA PHE A 292 -0.53 3.74 25.51
C PHE A 292 0.83 4.13 24.89
N VAL A 293 1.10 5.42 24.68
CA VAL A 293 2.38 5.86 24.12
C VAL A 293 3.55 5.65 25.09
N THR A 294 3.31 5.72 26.40
CA THR A 294 4.31 5.37 27.42
C THR A 294 4.70 3.91 27.31
N ARG A 295 3.73 2.99 27.16
CA ARG A 295 4.02 1.57 26.98
C ARG A 295 4.82 1.29 25.73
N LEU A 296 4.49 1.96 24.62
CA LEU A 296 5.29 1.89 23.39
C LEU A 296 6.72 2.39 23.64
N TRP A 297 6.87 3.54 24.28
CA TRP A 297 8.16 4.17 24.56
C TRP A 297 9.05 3.29 25.43
N CYS A 298 8.51 2.76 26.53
CA CYS A 298 9.22 1.82 27.39
C CYS A 298 9.54 0.50 26.69
N SER A 299 8.67 0.02 25.78
CA SER A 299 8.93 -1.23 25.04
C SER A 299 10.13 -1.14 24.10
N ALA A 300 10.43 0.07 23.59
CA ALA A 300 11.56 0.30 22.70
C ALA A 300 12.91 0.04 23.38
N GLN A 301 13.01 0.24 24.71
CA GLN A 301 14.23 -0.04 25.48
C GLN A 301 14.54 -1.55 25.59
N LEU A 302 13.52 -2.39 25.42
CA LEU A 302 13.63 -3.85 25.47
C LEU A 302 13.78 -4.46 24.07
N ALA A 303 13.94 -3.63 23.04
CA ALA A 303 14.02 -4.07 21.66
C ALA A 303 15.46 -4.45 21.29
N ARG A 304 15.61 -5.53 20.52
CA ARG A 304 16.89 -5.96 19.94
C ARG A 304 17.36 -5.09 18.77
N VAL A 305 16.46 -4.25 18.25
CA VAL A 305 16.67 -3.36 17.10
C VAL A 305 16.16 -1.95 17.43
N PRO A 306 16.69 -0.91 16.79
CA PRO A 306 16.14 0.44 16.90
C PRO A 306 14.63 0.51 16.61
N VAL A 307 13.88 1.04 17.57
CA VAL A 307 12.45 1.35 17.45
C VAL A 307 12.27 2.85 17.48
N TYR A 308 11.69 3.39 16.41
CA TYR A 308 11.41 4.82 16.24
C TYR A 308 9.92 5.06 16.48
N LEU A 309 9.58 5.90 17.46
CA LEU A 309 8.20 6.36 17.66
C LEU A 309 7.99 7.66 16.90
N VAL A 310 7.37 7.54 15.73
CA VAL A 310 7.08 8.63 14.81
C VAL A 310 5.87 9.41 15.33
N PRO A 311 5.88 10.76 15.31
CA PRO A 311 4.73 11.54 15.75
C PRO A 311 3.46 11.20 14.95
N GLY A 312 2.35 11.07 15.67
CA GLY A 312 1.02 10.93 15.07
C GLY A 312 0.71 12.17 14.22
N ASN A 313 0.10 11.98 13.06
CA ASN A 313 -0.18 13.11 12.18
C ASN A 313 -1.58 13.67 12.47
N VAL A 314 -1.61 14.78 13.22
CA VAL A 314 -2.84 15.42 13.72
C VAL A 314 -3.80 15.80 12.59
N LYS A 315 -3.28 16.08 11.38
CA LYS A 315 -4.10 16.38 10.19
C LYS A 315 -4.98 15.19 9.76
N PHE A 316 -4.66 13.97 10.21
CA PHE A 316 -5.41 12.75 9.90
C PHE A 316 -6.53 12.41 10.90
N ARG A 317 -6.75 13.23 11.93
CA ARG A 317 -7.85 12.99 12.89
C ARG A 317 -9.23 12.99 12.21
N GLU A 318 -9.38 13.80 11.17
CA GLU A 318 -10.63 14.04 10.44
C GLU A 318 -10.40 14.01 8.92
N ALA A 319 -9.23 13.53 8.48
CA ALA A 319 -8.91 13.53 7.05
C ALA A 319 -9.83 12.56 6.32
N ASP A 320 -10.40 13.05 5.22
CA ASP A 320 -11.10 12.25 4.24
C ASP A 320 -10.19 11.11 3.73
N HIS A 321 -10.78 9.98 3.37
CA HIS A 321 -10.08 8.83 2.78
C HIS A 321 -9.22 9.27 1.59
N GLU A 322 -9.72 10.22 0.79
CA GLU A 322 -9.00 10.78 -0.36
C GLU A 322 -7.67 11.45 0.04
N ILE A 323 -7.62 12.16 1.18
CA ILE A 323 -6.38 12.77 1.70
C ILE A 323 -5.40 11.67 2.11
N PHE A 324 -5.90 10.56 2.66
CA PHE A 324 -5.07 9.41 3.03
C PHE A 324 -4.49 8.73 1.79
N VAL A 325 -5.31 8.48 0.77
CA VAL A 325 -4.88 7.90 -0.52
C VAL A 325 -3.83 8.80 -1.16
N GLN A 326 -4.08 10.10 -1.23
CA GLN A 326 -3.19 11.06 -1.85
C GLN A 326 -1.82 11.08 -1.16
N LYS A 327 -1.78 11.16 0.18
CA LYS A 327 -0.52 11.09 0.91
C LYS A 327 0.20 9.75 0.71
N THR A 328 -0.54 8.64 0.76
CA THR A 328 0.04 7.31 0.54
C THR A 328 0.65 7.20 -0.85
N ARG A 329 0.00 7.82 -1.85
CA ARG A 329 0.48 7.89 -3.24
C ARG A 329 1.72 8.77 -3.36
N GLU A 330 1.77 9.94 -2.71
CA GLU A 330 2.95 10.80 -2.66
C GLU A 330 4.15 10.07 -2.04
N GLU A 331 3.95 9.43 -0.89
CA GLU A 331 4.99 8.62 -0.24
C GLU A 331 5.41 7.44 -1.12
N TRP A 332 4.51 6.84 -1.91
CA TRP A 332 4.83 5.77 -2.85
C TRP A 332 5.67 6.28 -4.02
N LEU A 333 5.31 7.43 -4.60
CA LEU A 333 6.07 8.10 -5.66
C LEU A 333 7.51 8.42 -5.20
N ASP A 334 7.67 8.91 -3.97
CA ASP A 334 8.98 9.12 -3.37
C ASP A 334 9.84 7.85 -3.37
N ARG A 335 9.26 6.71 -2.98
CA ARG A 335 9.99 5.44 -2.85
C ARG A 335 10.39 4.87 -4.20
N ILE A 336 9.50 4.92 -5.20
CA ILE A 336 9.84 4.47 -6.56
C ILE A 336 10.83 5.43 -7.25
N ALA A 337 10.95 6.67 -6.79
CA ALA A 337 11.99 7.62 -7.19
C ALA A 337 13.33 7.39 -6.46
N GLY A 338 13.42 6.39 -5.56
CA GLY A 338 14.62 6.09 -4.78
C GLY A 338 14.81 6.95 -3.53
N ARG A 339 13.83 7.78 -3.15
CA ARG A 339 13.81 8.49 -1.86
C ARG A 339 13.33 7.58 -0.74
N GLU A 340 13.46 8.03 0.51
CA GLU A 340 13.03 7.23 1.67
C GLU A 340 11.49 7.18 1.83
N GLY A 341 10.78 8.22 1.37
CA GLY A 341 9.33 8.34 1.54
C GLY A 341 8.91 8.17 3.00
N CYS A 342 7.98 7.26 3.28
CA CYS A 342 7.50 6.97 4.63
C CYS A 342 8.53 6.26 5.55
N TRP A 343 9.72 5.91 5.05
CA TRP A 343 10.77 5.26 5.84
C TRP A 343 11.77 6.23 6.48
N ALA A 344 11.67 7.53 6.16
CA ALA A 344 12.48 8.56 6.76
C ALA A 344 12.29 8.62 8.28
N VAL A 345 13.40 8.81 8.99
CA VAL A 345 13.43 8.88 10.46
C VAL A 345 14.29 10.05 10.93
N GLU A 346 13.86 10.69 12.01
CA GLU A 346 14.68 11.59 12.81
C GLU A 346 15.26 10.81 14.00
N GLU A 347 16.52 11.09 14.37
CA GLU A 347 17.18 10.40 15.49
C GLU A 347 16.47 10.62 16.83
N ASP A 348 15.83 11.78 17.02
CA ASP A 348 15.07 12.11 18.23
C ASP A 348 13.84 11.20 18.44
N TRP A 349 13.41 10.46 17.42
CA TRP A 349 12.30 9.51 17.53
C TRP A 349 12.72 8.16 18.10
N ALA A 350 14.03 7.86 18.17
CA ALA A 350 14.55 6.64 18.76
C ALA A 350 14.69 6.79 20.28
N ASN A 351 14.13 5.84 21.04
CA ASN A 351 14.40 5.77 22.48
C ASN A 351 15.80 5.17 22.73
N ARG A 352 16.82 6.01 22.75
CA ARG A 352 18.20 5.62 23.13
C ARG A 352 18.52 5.92 24.61
N ASN A 353 17.59 6.53 25.36
CA ASN A 353 17.86 7.02 26.71
C ASN A 353 17.87 5.88 27.74
N VAL A 354 19.01 5.74 28.42
CA VAL A 354 19.19 4.89 29.61
C VAL A 354 18.50 5.51 30.83
N ASP A 355 18.29 6.83 30.82
CA ASP A 355 17.72 7.59 31.92
C ASP A 355 16.35 8.19 31.56
N GLY A 356 15.28 7.49 31.95
CA GLY A 356 14.00 8.12 32.25
C GLY A 356 12.76 7.61 31.50
N HIS A 357 11.68 7.46 32.27
CA HIS A 357 10.32 7.15 31.84
C HIS A 357 9.58 8.33 31.18
N ALA A 358 10.28 9.42 30.84
CA ALA A 358 9.65 10.62 30.29
C ALA A 358 9.23 10.37 28.84
N ILE A 359 7.93 10.55 28.56
CA ILE A 359 7.39 10.47 27.20
C ILE A 359 8.00 11.62 26.37
N PRO A 360 8.52 11.34 25.16
CA PRO A 360 9.04 12.37 24.29
C PRO A 360 8.01 13.44 23.95
N TRP A 361 8.45 14.69 23.92
CA TRP A 361 7.61 15.84 23.63
C TRP A 361 6.92 15.72 22.26
N HIS A 362 7.53 15.08 21.26
CA HIS A 362 6.96 14.92 19.91
C HIS A 362 5.76 13.95 19.87
N LEU A 363 5.67 13.03 20.83
CA LEU A 363 4.48 12.18 21.02
C LEU A 363 3.39 12.86 21.84
N LEU A 364 3.75 13.93 22.56
CA LEU A 364 2.86 14.77 23.34
C LEU A 364 2.33 15.97 22.54
N LEU A 365 2.76 16.15 21.28
CA LEU A 365 2.40 17.31 20.46
C LEU A 365 0.88 17.39 20.24
N MET A 366 0.26 18.13 21.15
CA MET A 366 -0.63 19.27 20.98
C MET A 366 -0.46 20.19 22.22
N ALA A 367 0.71 20.81 22.39
CA ALA A 367 0.94 21.77 23.50
C ALA A 367 1.47 23.15 23.07
N ARG A 368 1.71 23.44 21.78
CA ARG A 368 2.28 24.75 21.40
C ARG A 368 1.95 25.36 20.03
N GLU A 369 1.09 24.76 19.22
CA GLU A 369 0.64 25.40 17.95
C GLU A 369 -0.75 26.06 18.08
N ARG A 370 -0.95 26.81 19.16
CA ARG A 370 -1.90 27.94 19.17
C ARG A 370 -1.18 29.15 19.72
N GLY A 371 -0.71 30.02 18.82
CA GLY A 371 -0.07 31.28 19.17
C GLY A 371 0.93 31.80 18.15
N ALA A 372 0.53 31.94 16.88
CA ALA A 372 1.06 32.95 15.97
C ALA A 372 -0.08 33.37 15.03
#